data_AF-A0A3D2I1I9-F1
#
_entry.id   AF-A0A3D2I1I9-F1
#
_cell.length_a   1.000
_cell.length_b   1.000
_cell.length_c   1.000
_cell.angle_alpha   90.00
_cell.angle_beta   90.00
_cell.angle_gamma   90.00
#
_symmetry.space_group_name_H-M   'P 1'
#
loop_
_entity.id
_entity.type
_entity.pdbx_description
1 polymer ?
#
loop_
_entity_poly.entity_id
_entity_poly.type
_entity_poly.pdbx_seq_one_letter_code
_entity_poly.pdbx_strand_id
1 'polypeptide(L)'
;MVYSDINASTKGLGKRPFWHGGYKCSNYISSYVYATNIAVAFKNGKSASSAAIPAGLSGADKQNMLNAINSFSWSQLLATPSNKNKSLFVWGMAIHNAMDVYAHSAWGNFSGTWRHLDHATNDNPVNGYADRTDGKAFPGRYTTACDVAKKSLSTYVTGTTGKVSDFLPSNSYSYGGVTWKIKNLASFASVLDNSTAASLQKYSY
;
A
#
# COMPACT_ATOMS: atom_id res chain seq x y z
N MET A 1 -0.15 14.85 -9.95
CA MET A 1 -0.35 14.09 -8.69
C MET A 1 -1.39 13.01 -8.98
N VAL A 2 -1.02 11.73 -8.95
CA VAL A 2 -2.01 10.62 -9.02
C VAL A 2 -2.56 10.47 -7.61
N TYR A 3 -3.63 11.19 -7.30
CA TYR A 3 -4.20 11.23 -5.95
C TYR A 3 -5.48 10.39 -5.94
N SER A 4 -5.40 9.16 -5.44
CA SER A 4 -6.58 8.32 -5.20
C SER A 4 -7.59 9.00 -4.25
N ASP A 5 -7.14 9.94 -3.42
CA ASP A 5 -7.97 10.60 -2.41
C ASP A 5 -8.88 11.73 -2.90
N ILE A 6 -8.82 12.11 -4.18
CA ILE A 6 -9.82 13.02 -4.76
C ILE A 6 -11.03 12.27 -5.33
N ASN A 7 -10.87 11.02 -5.76
CA ASN A 7 -11.97 10.29 -6.38
C ASN A 7 -12.86 9.70 -5.29
N ALA A 8 -14.16 10.01 -5.39
CA ALA A 8 -15.15 9.56 -4.44
C ALA A 8 -15.23 8.05 -4.30
N SER A 9 -14.74 7.23 -5.23
CA SER A 9 -14.72 5.76 -5.18
C SER A 9 -13.43 5.15 -4.62
N THR A 10 -12.40 5.96 -4.34
CA THR A 10 -11.12 5.52 -3.78
C THR A 10 -10.73 6.26 -2.50
N LYS A 11 -11.28 7.45 -2.25
CA LYS A 11 -10.98 8.28 -1.08
C LYS A 11 -11.28 7.62 0.26
N GLY A 12 -10.34 7.77 1.20
CA GLY A 12 -10.56 7.63 2.63
C GLY A 12 -10.36 6.22 3.18
N LEU A 13 -9.37 6.10 4.07
CA LEU A 13 -9.01 4.88 4.80
C LEU A 13 -10.20 4.16 5.45
N GLY A 14 -11.11 4.91 6.09
CA GLY A 14 -12.22 4.33 6.84
C GLY A 14 -13.22 3.55 5.98
N LYS A 15 -13.40 3.95 4.71
CA LYS A 15 -14.31 3.27 3.78
C LYS A 15 -13.58 2.34 2.83
N ARG A 16 -12.29 2.59 2.55
CA ARG A 16 -11.55 1.96 1.45
C ARG A 16 -10.13 1.56 1.85
N PRO A 17 -9.96 0.81 2.95
CA PRO A 17 -8.63 0.52 3.48
C PRO A 17 -7.73 -0.25 2.49
N PHE A 18 -8.32 -0.99 1.56
CA PHE A 18 -7.65 -1.70 0.46
C PHE A 18 -7.01 -0.79 -0.60
N TRP A 19 -7.36 0.49 -0.68
CA TRP A 19 -6.64 1.48 -1.50
C TRP A 19 -5.61 2.29 -0.70
N HIS A 20 -5.58 2.11 0.63
CA HIS A 20 -4.87 2.95 1.59
C HIS A 20 -3.98 2.16 2.54
N GLY A 21 -3.44 1.01 2.11
CA GLY A 21 -2.49 0.24 2.94
C GLY A 21 -2.98 -0.09 4.36
N GLY A 22 -4.29 -0.08 4.59
CA GLY A 22 -4.85 0.10 5.91
C GLY A 22 -5.05 -1.21 6.65
N TYR A 23 -4.74 -1.27 7.95
CA TYR A 23 -4.89 -2.47 8.78
C TYR A 23 -6.32 -3.00 8.92
N LYS A 24 -7.31 -2.28 8.38
CA LYS A 24 -8.73 -2.65 8.35
C LYS A 24 -9.13 -3.41 7.08
N CYS A 25 -8.27 -3.54 6.08
CA CYS A 25 -8.53 -4.40 4.92
C CYS A 25 -8.16 -5.87 5.21
N SER A 26 -8.53 -6.79 4.33
CA SER A 26 -8.22 -8.21 4.51
C SER A 26 -6.73 -8.50 4.45
N ASN A 27 -6.02 -7.85 3.51
CA ASN A 27 -4.57 -7.95 3.33
C ASN A 27 -4.09 -6.80 2.42
N TYR A 28 -3.33 -5.84 2.97
CA TYR A 28 -2.86 -4.69 2.19
C TYR A 28 -1.77 -5.06 1.19
N ILE A 29 -0.97 -6.11 1.43
CA ILE A 29 0.03 -6.59 0.46
C ILE A 29 -0.69 -7.24 -0.73
N SER A 30 -1.71 -8.06 -0.48
CA SER A 30 -2.55 -8.60 -1.55
C SER A 30 -3.32 -7.52 -2.29
N SER A 31 -3.75 -6.45 -1.61
CA SER A 31 -4.38 -5.29 -2.26
C SER A 31 -3.38 -4.58 -3.20
N TYR A 32 -2.15 -4.33 -2.73
CA TYR A 32 -1.06 -3.83 -3.57
C TYR A 32 -0.83 -4.72 -4.79
N VAL A 33 -0.63 -6.03 -4.60
CA VAL A 33 -0.40 -6.98 -5.70
C VAL A 33 -1.59 -6.96 -6.68
N TYR A 34 -2.82 -6.90 -6.18
CA TYR A 34 -3.99 -6.86 -7.06
C TYR A 34 -4.05 -5.59 -7.90
N ALA A 35 -3.75 -4.43 -7.30
CA ALA A 35 -3.65 -3.17 -8.04
C ALA A 35 -2.58 -3.26 -9.14
N THR A 36 -1.42 -3.86 -8.87
CA THR A 36 -0.39 -4.09 -9.91
C THR A 36 -0.85 -5.06 -11.00
N ASN A 37 -1.62 -6.10 -10.66
CA ASN A 37 -2.19 -7.03 -11.63
C ASN A 37 -3.19 -6.33 -12.57
N ILE A 38 -4.01 -5.41 -12.03
CA ILE A 38 -4.90 -4.56 -12.83
C ILE A 38 -4.09 -3.65 -13.76
N ALA A 39 -3.05 -3.01 -13.25
CA ALA A 39 -2.17 -2.16 -14.05
C ALA A 39 -1.51 -2.95 -15.20
N VAL A 40 -1.06 -4.19 -14.97
CA VAL A 40 -0.52 -5.07 -16.01
C VAL A 40 -1.59 -5.53 -16.99
N ALA A 41 -2.82 -5.81 -16.53
CA ALA A 41 -3.94 -6.12 -17.43
C ALA A 41 -4.17 -4.98 -18.43
N PHE A 42 -4.23 -3.73 -17.96
CA PHE A 42 -4.32 -2.57 -18.84
C PHE A 42 -3.12 -2.46 -19.77
N LYS A 43 -1.88 -2.65 -19.28
CA LYS A 43 -0.67 -2.62 -20.11
C LYS A 43 -0.78 -3.59 -21.30
N ASN A 44 -1.39 -4.74 -21.08
CA ASN A 44 -1.60 -5.81 -22.06
C ASN A 44 -2.91 -5.68 -22.86
N GLY A 45 -3.58 -4.53 -22.80
CA GLY A 45 -4.81 -4.26 -23.54
C GLY A 45 -6.05 -4.99 -23.03
N LYS A 46 -6.02 -5.51 -21.80
CA LYS A 46 -7.14 -6.19 -21.15
C LYS A 46 -7.90 -5.25 -20.21
N SER A 47 -9.10 -5.65 -19.82
CA SER A 47 -9.88 -4.96 -18.79
C SER A 47 -9.34 -5.26 -17.39
N ALA A 48 -9.70 -4.42 -16.41
CA ALA A 48 -9.36 -4.63 -15.00
C ALA A 48 -9.90 -5.98 -14.46
N SER A 49 -11.06 -6.43 -14.93
CA SER A 49 -11.67 -7.70 -14.54
C SER A 49 -10.85 -8.93 -14.94
N SER A 50 -9.93 -8.82 -15.90
CA SER A 50 -9.01 -9.89 -16.30
C SER A 50 -7.77 -10.02 -15.40
N ALA A 51 -7.60 -9.14 -14.40
CA ALA A 51 -6.47 -9.17 -13.51
C ALA A 51 -6.45 -10.44 -12.64
N ALA A 52 -5.27 -11.07 -12.53
CA ALA A 52 -5.07 -12.19 -11.60
C ALA A 52 -5.35 -11.74 -10.16
N ILE A 53 -6.01 -12.60 -9.38
CA ILE A 53 -6.39 -12.30 -8.00
C ILE A 53 -5.34 -12.93 -7.07
N PRO A 54 -4.62 -12.15 -6.26
CA PRO A 54 -3.67 -12.71 -5.30
C PRO A 54 -4.38 -13.40 -4.13
N ALA A 55 -3.71 -14.38 -3.52
CA ALA A 55 -4.19 -15.00 -2.29
C ALA A 55 -4.32 -13.95 -1.16
N GLY A 56 -5.21 -14.18 -0.19
CA GLY A 56 -5.41 -13.29 0.97
C GLY A 56 -6.25 -12.04 0.71
N LEU A 57 -6.61 -11.75 -0.55
CA LEU A 57 -7.57 -10.71 -0.87
C LEU A 57 -9.00 -11.26 -0.73
N SER A 58 -9.80 -10.66 0.15
CA SER A 58 -11.19 -11.07 0.32
C SER A 58 -12.02 -10.79 -0.94
N GLY A 59 -13.12 -11.55 -1.13
CA GLY A 59 -14.05 -11.30 -2.23
C GLY A 59 -14.65 -9.89 -2.20
N ALA A 60 -14.90 -9.35 -1.00
CA ALA A 60 -15.42 -8.00 -0.80
C ALA A 60 -14.39 -6.93 -1.21
N ASP A 61 -13.14 -7.02 -0.73
CA ASP A 61 -12.09 -6.06 -1.08
C ASP A 61 -11.79 -6.09 -2.58
N LYS A 62 -11.69 -7.29 -3.16
CA LYS A 62 -11.57 -7.48 -4.63
C LYS A 62 -12.69 -6.73 -5.37
N GLN A 63 -13.95 -6.99 -5.01
CA GLN A 63 -15.09 -6.40 -5.70
C GLN A 63 -15.10 -4.87 -5.56
N ASN A 64 -14.79 -4.35 -4.37
CA ASN A 64 -14.70 -2.92 -4.13
C ASN A 64 -13.58 -2.26 -4.94
N MET A 65 -12.42 -2.89 -5.03
CA MET A 65 -11.32 -2.42 -5.87
C MET A 65 -11.72 -2.38 -7.35
N LEU A 66 -12.31 -3.47 -7.87
CA LEU A 66 -12.78 -3.50 -9.26
C LEU A 66 -13.87 -2.45 -9.54
N ASN A 67 -14.84 -2.31 -8.64
CA ASN A 67 -15.91 -1.33 -8.77
C ASN A 67 -15.35 0.09 -8.84
N ALA A 68 -14.35 0.41 -8.00
CA ALA A 68 -13.69 1.70 -8.04
C ALA A 68 -13.03 1.97 -9.40
N ILE A 69 -12.22 1.03 -9.90
CA ILE A 69 -11.54 1.18 -11.20
C ILE A 69 -12.54 1.27 -12.37
N ASN A 70 -13.60 0.47 -12.35
CA ASN A 70 -14.63 0.48 -13.39
C ASN A 70 -15.51 1.74 -13.35
N SER A 71 -15.61 2.39 -12.19
CA SER A 71 -16.35 3.66 -12.04
C SER A 71 -15.62 4.88 -12.59
N PHE A 72 -14.33 4.75 -12.92
CA PHE A 72 -13.53 5.88 -13.37
C PHE A 72 -13.98 6.38 -14.74
N SER A 73 -14.34 7.66 -14.79
CA SER A 73 -14.41 8.40 -16.04
C SER A 73 -12.99 8.71 -16.53
N TRP A 74 -12.39 7.77 -17.27
CA TRP A 74 -10.98 7.85 -17.65
C TRP A 74 -10.61 9.11 -18.44
N SER A 75 -11.52 9.65 -19.24
CA SER A 75 -11.32 10.91 -19.98
C SER A 75 -11.25 12.14 -19.06
N GLN A 76 -11.81 12.06 -17.85
CA GLN A 76 -11.70 13.12 -16.83
C GLN A 76 -10.40 12.99 -16.01
N LEU A 77 -9.90 11.75 -15.83
CA LEU A 77 -8.68 11.49 -15.07
C LEU A 77 -7.40 11.62 -15.89
N LEU A 78 -7.47 11.34 -17.19
CA LEU A 78 -6.31 11.26 -18.08
C LEU A 78 -6.56 12.08 -19.35
N ALA A 79 -5.63 12.98 -19.67
CA ALA A 79 -5.65 13.72 -20.94
C ALA A 79 -5.69 12.78 -22.16
N THR A 80 -5.07 11.60 -22.05
CA THR A 80 -5.19 10.54 -23.04
C THR A 80 -5.45 9.22 -22.33
N PRO A 81 -6.68 8.67 -22.37
CA PRO A 81 -7.06 7.45 -21.64
C PRO A 81 -6.59 6.18 -22.36
N SER A 82 -5.32 6.13 -22.76
CA SER A 82 -4.71 4.95 -23.38
C SER A 82 -4.49 3.83 -22.35
N ASN A 83 -4.36 2.60 -22.84
CA ASN A 83 -4.00 1.44 -22.02
C ASN A 83 -2.72 1.66 -21.21
N LYS A 84 -1.71 2.31 -21.81
CA LYS A 84 -0.47 2.71 -21.14
C LYS A 84 -0.73 3.69 -19.99
N ASN A 85 -1.52 4.73 -20.21
CA ASN A 85 -1.78 5.75 -19.20
C ASN A 85 -2.68 5.24 -18.06
N LYS A 86 -3.66 4.38 -18.37
CA LYS A 86 -4.46 3.66 -17.35
C LYS A 86 -3.57 2.76 -16.49
N SER A 87 -2.66 2.02 -17.13
CA SER A 87 -1.67 1.18 -16.43
C SER A 87 -0.82 2.01 -15.47
N LEU A 88 -0.24 3.12 -15.94
CA LEU A 88 0.56 4.03 -15.11
C LEU A 88 -0.25 4.62 -13.94
N PHE A 89 -1.49 5.02 -14.19
CA PHE A 89 -2.37 5.57 -13.16
C PHE A 89 -2.64 4.53 -12.05
N VAL A 90 -3.05 3.32 -12.43
CA VAL A 90 -3.34 2.25 -11.46
C VAL A 90 -2.07 1.79 -10.75
N TRP A 91 -0.92 1.77 -11.43
CA TRP A 91 0.35 1.50 -10.75
C TRP A 91 0.70 2.58 -9.72
N GLY A 92 0.43 3.85 -10.03
CA GLY A 92 0.52 4.94 -9.06
C GLY A 92 -0.36 4.72 -7.84
N MET A 93 -1.58 4.21 -8.02
CA MET A 93 -2.45 3.81 -6.90
C MET A 93 -1.90 2.60 -6.12
N ALA A 94 -1.21 1.67 -6.77
CA ALA A 94 -0.55 0.56 -6.08
C ALA A 94 0.60 1.08 -5.20
N ILE A 95 1.44 1.98 -5.73
CA ILE A 95 2.50 2.64 -4.94
C ILE A 95 1.90 3.42 -3.76
N HIS A 96 0.81 4.16 -4.00
CA HIS A 96 0.05 4.85 -2.95
C HIS A 96 -0.35 3.88 -1.83
N ASN A 97 -1.01 2.77 -2.17
CA ASN A 97 -1.38 1.74 -1.19
C ASN A 97 -0.15 1.23 -0.41
N ALA A 98 0.94 0.91 -1.10
CA ALA A 98 2.14 0.35 -0.46
C ALA A 98 2.82 1.36 0.49
N MET A 99 2.84 2.64 0.14
CA MET A 99 3.36 3.70 1.00
C MET A 99 2.45 3.94 2.21
N ASP A 100 1.13 3.95 2.00
CA ASP A 100 0.13 4.16 3.05
C ASP A 100 0.18 3.06 4.13
N VAL A 101 0.72 1.87 3.85
CA VAL A 101 0.98 0.85 4.89
C VAL A 101 1.80 1.42 6.04
N TYR A 102 2.79 2.24 5.74
CA TYR A 102 3.67 2.83 6.74
C TYR A 102 3.04 4.02 7.46
N ALA A 103 1.94 4.57 6.96
CA ALA A 103 1.16 5.60 7.63
C ALA A 103 0.01 5.00 8.46
N HIS A 104 -0.76 4.10 7.85
CA HIS A 104 -2.03 3.63 8.37
C HIS A 104 -1.97 2.28 9.07
N SER A 105 -0.93 1.47 8.83
CA SER A 105 -0.74 0.19 9.53
C SER A 105 0.42 0.21 10.52
N ALA A 106 1.06 1.35 10.73
CA ALA A 106 2.18 1.51 11.64
C ALA A 106 1.76 1.61 13.10
N TRP A 107 2.56 1.02 13.98
CA TRP A 107 2.48 1.12 15.43
C TRP A 107 3.81 1.66 15.94
N GLY A 108 3.75 2.64 16.83
CA GLY A 108 4.91 3.26 17.47
C GLY A 108 5.09 2.81 18.91
N ASN A 109 6.34 2.69 19.35
CA ASN A 109 6.71 2.37 20.72
C ASN A 109 6.89 3.66 21.53
N PHE A 110 5.97 3.91 22.46
CA PHE A 110 6.00 5.02 23.40
C PHE A 110 6.42 4.48 24.77
N SER A 111 7.73 4.49 25.04
CA SER A 111 8.31 4.04 26.32
C SER A 111 7.87 2.64 26.76
N GLY A 112 7.89 1.68 25.84
CA GLY A 112 7.48 0.29 26.06
C GLY A 112 6.01 0.00 25.70
N THR A 113 5.19 1.03 25.49
CA THR A 113 3.79 0.87 25.09
C THR A 113 3.63 1.05 23.59
N TRP A 114 3.20 0.01 22.89
CA TRP A 114 2.89 0.08 21.47
C TRP A 114 1.51 0.72 21.24
N ARG A 115 1.46 1.73 20.37
CA ARG A 115 0.21 2.40 19.98
C ARG A 115 0.15 2.55 18.47
N HIS A 116 -1.04 2.34 17.89
CA HIS A 116 -1.29 2.59 16.47
C HIS A 116 -0.94 4.05 16.15
N LEU A 117 -0.38 4.35 14.98
CA LEU A 117 -0.14 5.73 14.57
C LEU A 117 -1.35 6.23 13.77
N ASP A 118 -1.92 7.34 14.21
CA ASP A 118 -3.08 7.96 13.59
C ASP A 118 -2.75 9.34 13.01
N HIS A 119 -3.66 9.88 12.20
CA HIS A 119 -3.60 11.29 11.83
C HIS A 119 -3.74 12.17 13.07
N ALA A 120 -2.99 13.27 13.09
CA ALA A 120 -3.17 14.28 14.12
C ALA A 120 -4.58 14.87 13.99
N THR A 121 -5.40 14.66 15.01
CA THR A 121 -6.62 15.43 15.23
C THR A 121 -6.43 16.25 16.51
N ASN A 122 -7.21 17.31 16.68
CA ASN A 122 -7.19 18.11 17.92
C ASN A 122 -7.45 17.25 19.18
N ASP A 123 -8.11 16.09 19.00
CA ASP A 123 -8.47 15.15 20.07
C ASP A 123 -7.48 13.98 20.22
N ASN A 124 -6.41 13.93 19.41
CA ASN A 124 -5.47 12.82 19.43
C ASN A 124 -3.98 13.24 19.43
N PRO A 125 -3.50 13.92 20.49
CA PRO A 125 -2.13 14.43 20.56
C PRO A 125 -1.09 13.32 20.84
N VAL A 126 -1.50 12.12 21.25
CA VAL A 126 -0.58 11.11 21.79
C VAL A 126 0.04 10.22 20.71
N ASN A 127 -0.74 9.81 19.71
CA ASN A 127 -0.28 8.93 18.62
C ASN A 127 -0.53 9.52 17.21
N GLY A 128 -0.82 10.83 17.12
CA GLY A 128 -1.03 11.61 15.89
C GLY A 128 0.22 11.80 15.00
N TYR A 129 0.89 10.69 14.64
CA TYR A 129 2.17 10.70 13.93
C TYR A 129 2.12 10.06 12.54
N ALA A 130 0.95 9.63 12.04
CA ALA A 130 0.84 8.95 10.76
C ALA A 130 1.47 9.76 9.61
N ASP A 131 1.22 11.07 9.58
CA ASP A 131 1.69 12.01 8.55
C ASP A 131 3.12 12.52 8.75
N ARG A 132 3.73 12.21 9.90
CA ARG A 132 5.03 12.79 10.26
C ARG A 132 6.14 12.15 9.44
N THR A 133 6.82 12.98 8.65
CA THR A 133 7.92 12.58 7.77
C THR A 133 9.29 12.94 8.34
N ASP A 134 9.33 13.80 9.37
CA ASP A 134 10.57 14.12 10.06
C ASP A 134 11.10 12.91 10.81
N GLY A 135 12.38 12.58 10.59
CA GLY A 135 13.06 11.44 11.21
C GLY A 135 13.19 11.52 12.74
N LYS A 136 12.53 12.48 13.40
CA LYS A 136 12.44 12.55 14.87
C LYS A 136 11.34 11.64 15.40
N ALA A 137 10.20 11.58 14.71
CA ALA A 137 9.09 10.71 15.07
C ALA A 137 9.17 9.39 14.30
N PHE A 138 9.54 8.31 14.98
CA PHE A 138 9.69 6.97 14.39
C PHE A 138 10.69 6.97 13.21
N PRO A 139 11.99 7.19 13.50
CA PRO A 139 13.03 7.30 12.48
C PRO A 139 13.02 6.10 11.53
N GLY A 140 13.31 6.35 10.25
CA GLY A 140 13.38 5.31 9.24
C GLY A 140 12.03 4.85 8.66
N ARG A 141 10.89 5.17 9.30
CA ARG A 141 9.56 4.78 8.81
C ARG A 141 9.22 5.39 7.46
N TYR A 142 9.29 6.72 7.37
CA TYR A 142 9.01 7.45 6.12
C TYR A 142 9.98 7.07 5.01
N THR A 143 11.28 6.98 5.31
CA THR A 143 12.28 6.57 4.32
C THR A 143 12.04 5.14 3.83
N THR A 144 11.61 4.23 4.71
CA THR A 144 11.22 2.86 4.30
C THR A 144 10.03 2.89 3.34
N ALA A 145 9.01 3.73 3.59
CA ALA A 145 7.90 3.90 2.65
C ALA A 145 8.40 4.40 1.28
N CYS A 146 9.32 5.36 1.25
CA CYS A 146 9.95 5.82 0.02
C CYS A 146 10.74 4.72 -0.70
N ASP A 147 11.45 3.87 0.04
CA ASP A 147 12.22 2.79 -0.55
C ASP A 147 11.32 1.68 -1.10
N VAL A 148 10.19 1.40 -0.46
CA VAL A 148 9.15 0.52 -1.01
C VAL A 148 8.56 1.10 -2.29
N ALA A 149 8.30 2.41 -2.34
CA ALA A 149 7.83 3.07 -3.55
C ALA A 149 8.85 2.93 -4.70
N LYS A 150 10.14 3.17 -4.43
CA LYS A 150 11.22 2.96 -5.41
C LYS A 150 11.29 1.51 -5.87
N LYS A 151 11.16 0.56 -4.94
CA LYS A 151 11.19 -0.86 -5.26
C LYS A 151 10.00 -1.27 -6.14
N SER A 152 8.80 -0.81 -5.81
CA SER A 152 7.60 -0.99 -6.64
C SER A 152 7.75 -0.38 -8.04
N LEU A 153 8.30 0.83 -8.14
CA LEU A 153 8.58 1.46 -9.43
C LEU A 153 9.62 0.66 -10.24
N SER A 154 10.66 0.14 -9.60
CA SER A 154 11.61 -0.76 -10.27
C SER A 154 10.90 -2.01 -10.80
N THR A 155 9.99 -2.61 -10.02
CA THR A 155 9.19 -3.77 -10.43
C THR A 155 8.28 -3.47 -11.64
N TYR A 156 7.72 -2.25 -11.71
CA TYR A 156 6.98 -1.79 -12.90
C TYR A 156 7.87 -1.73 -14.14
N VAL A 157 9.06 -1.12 -14.01
CA VAL A 157 10.01 -0.91 -15.10
C VAL A 157 10.53 -2.24 -15.63
N THR A 158 10.75 -3.24 -14.77
CA THR A 158 11.12 -4.60 -15.19
C THR A 158 9.98 -5.37 -15.84
N GLY A 159 8.76 -4.82 -15.86
CA GLY A 159 7.62 -5.38 -16.57
C GLY A 159 6.88 -6.49 -15.84
N THR A 160 7.10 -6.65 -14.54
CA THR A 160 6.48 -7.67 -13.70
C THR A 160 5.34 -7.10 -12.84
N THR A 161 4.60 -7.97 -12.17
CA THR A 161 3.61 -7.58 -11.16
C THR A 161 4.28 -7.37 -9.79
N GLY A 162 3.58 -6.68 -8.90
CA GLY A 162 4.00 -6.47 -7.53
C GLY A 162 4.14 -7.79 -6.76
N LYS A 163 5.04 -7.79 -5.77
CA LYS A 163 5.37 -8.98 -4.97
C LYS A 163 5.75 -8.61 -3.55
N VAL A 164 5.80 -9.59 -2.65
CA VAL A 164 6.18 -9.39 -1.24
C VAL A 164 7.55 -8.74 -1.09
N SER A 165 8.52 -9.09 -1.95
CA SER A 165 9.85 -8.49 -1.92
C SER A 165 9.88 -6.99 -2.29
N ASP A 166 8.77 -6.40 -2.75
CA ASP A 166 8.65 -4.95 -2.87
C ASP A 166 8.58 -4.25 -1.51
N PHE A 167 8.09 -4.96 -0.48
CA PHE A 167 8.07 -4.51 0.92
C PHE A 167 9.36 -4.86 1.68
N LEU A 168 10.37 -5.44 1.02
CA LEU A 168 11.68 -5.70 1.62
C LEU A 168 12.82 -5.05 0.81
N PRO A 169 12.81 -3.72 0.65
CA PRO A 169 13.94 -3.03 0.03
C PRO A 169 15.22 -3.17 0.86
N SER A 170 16.36 -3.26 0.16
CA SER A 170 17.68 -3.39 0.79
C SER A 170 18.03 -2.16 1.60
N ASN A 171 18.67 -2.36 2.76
CA ASN A 171 19.09 -1.30 3.69
C ASN A 171 17.96 -0.41 4.22
N SER A 172 16.71 -0.89 4.17
CA SER A 172 15.55 -0.17 4.72
C SER A 172 15.20 -0.68 6.14
N TYR A 173 14.08 -0.21 6.70
CA TYR A 173 13.63 -0.57 8.06
C TYR A 173 14.56 -0.12 9.19
N SER A 174 15.32 0.96 9.01
CA SER A 174 16.06 1.57 10.11
C SER A 174 15.12 1.83 11.30
N TYR A 175 15.54 1.39 12.49
CA TYR A 175 14.76 1.43 13.74
C TYR A 175 13.41 0.67 13.73
N GLY A 176 13.09 -0.02 12.63
CA GLY A 176 11.96 -0.94 12.53
C GLY A 176 12.13 -2.12 13.49
N GLY A 177 11.04 -2.54 14.10
CA GLY A 177 11.01 -3.55 15.16
C GLY A 177 11.37 -3.00 16.55
N VAL A 178 11.98 -1.81 16.62
CA VAL A 178 12.41 -1.18 17.89
C VAL A 178 11.51 0.00 18.24
N THR A 179 11.43 0.98 17.35
CA THR A 179 10.65 2.21 17.57
C THR A 179 9.31 2.18 16.86
N TRP A 180 9.21 1.47 15.74
CA TRP A 180 7.98 1.29 14.99
C TRP A 180 7.89 -0.13 14.41
N LYS A 181 6.67 -0.60 14.21
CA LYS A 181 6.32 -1.89 13.58
C LYS A 181 5.10 -1.70 12.69
N ILE A 182 4.85 -2.64 11.79
CA ILE A 182 3.67 -2.63 10.92
C ILE A 182 2.77 -3.81 11.31
N LYS A 183 1.51 -3.52 11.58
CA LYS A 183 0.52 -4.53 11.97
C LYS A 183 0.33 -5.57 10.87
N ASN A 184 0.42 -6.86 11.25
CA ASN A 184 0.23 -8.01 10.37
C ASN A 184 1.19 -8.12 9.17
N LEU A 185 2.29 -7.35 9.12
CA LEU A 185 3.17 -7.31 7.94
C LEU A 185 3.66 -8.69 7.51
N ALA A 186 4.21 -9.46 8.44
CA ALA A 186 4.71 -10.80 8.14
C ALA A 186 3.57 -11.80 7.87
N SER A 187 2.47 -11.71 8.62
CA SER A 187 1.30 -12.59 8.41
C SER A 187 0.62 -12.35 7.05
N PHE A 188 0.53 -11.10 6.61
CA PHE A 188 -0.01 -10.75 5.31
C PHE A 188 0.95 -11.14 4.17
N ALA A 189 2.25 -11.00 4.39
CA ALA A 189 3.28 -11.44 3.45
C ALA A 189 3.28 -12.96 3.27
N SER A 190 3.12 -13.73 4.36
CA SER A 190 3.24 -15.20 4.35
C SER A 190 2.15 -15.88 3.52
N VAL A 191 1.00 -15.20 3.33
CA VAL A 191 -0.07 -15.69 2.44
C VAL A 191 0.39 -15.75 0.98
N LEU A 192 1.37 -14.94 0.58
CA LEU A 192 1.86 -14.85 -0.80
C LEU A 192 3.27 -15.44 -0.96
N ASP A 193 4.14 -15.26 0.03
CA ASP A 193 5.53 -15.71 0.01
C ASP A 193 6.06 -15.89 1.44
N ASN A 194 6.07 -17.14 1.91
CA ASN A 194 6.56 -17.50 3.24
C ASN A 194 8.05 -17.18 3.44
N SER A 195 8.87 -17.29 2.39
CA SER A 195 10.33 -17.09 2.49
C SER A 195 10.63 -15.62 2.75
N THR A 196 10.06 -14.73 1.93
CA THR A 196 10.22 -13.28 2.14
C THR A 196 9.54 -12.82 3.43
N ALA A 197 8.38 -13.40 3.79
CA ALA A 197 7.67 -13.06 5.02
C ALA A 197 8.50 -13.28 6.29
N ALA A 198 9.30 -14.35 6.35
CA ALA A 198 10.18 -14.62 7.48
C ALA A 198 11.15 -13.45 7.76
N SER A 199 11.63 -12.78 6.71
CA SER A 199 12.51 -11.61 6.82
C SER A 199 11.79 -10.35 7.33
N LEU A 200 10.46 -10.30 7.22
CA LEU A 200 9.62 -9.19 7.70
C LEU A 200 9.16 -9.37 9.14
N GLN A 201 9.32 -10.56 9.75
CA GLN A 201 8.82 -10.90 11.08
C GLN A 201 9.25 -9.90 12.16
N LYS A 202 10.51 -9.46 12.13
CA LYS A 202 11.06 -8.49 13.10
C LYS A 202 10.32 -7.15 13.07
N TYR A 203 9.79 -6.76 11.92
CA TYR A 203 9.12 -5.47 11.69
C TYR A 203 7.60 -5.58 11.84
N SER A 204 7.09 -6.79 12.09
CA SER A 204 5.67 -7.04 12.26
C SER A 204 5.23 -6.78 13.71
N TYR A 205 4.06 -6.18 13.85
CA TYR A 205 3.27 -6.12 15.10
C TYR A 205 2.14 -7.13 15.03
#